data_AF-A0A085VB10-F1
#
_entry.id   AF-A0A085VB10-F1
#
_cell.length_a   1.000
_cell.length_b   1.000
_cell.length_c   1.000
_cell.angle_alpha   90.00
_cell.angle_beta   90.00
_cell.angle_gamma   90.00
#
_symmetry.space_group_name_H-M   'P 1'
#
loop_
_entity.id
_entity.type
_entity.pdbx_description
1 polymer ?
#
loop_
_entity_poly.entity_id
_entity_poly.type
_entity_poly.pdbx_seq_one_letter_code
_entity_poly.pdbx_strand_id
1 'polypeptide(L)'
;MRERAPEKLRFQDNRRKEREEKLSLGTYVPAPYEHVDFHDRHDHERFRFSLWAARAQFWLYMHMFGKWWALILTPIIVGVCILSEFDSPQPSLMGFVDGFLGMAYISVIPCSIAWAISSLVIYKFPKLWVKPSRGPIWELNRRTGLVTLFDYNNNGEYKKNGTIGEITAPFYEFDAYLESGPDRQGSMNHVLCIAHRYRDIVINFSSLVNLDNRWQMPCALWDFLQNYMDTSRPLPDLPRYEEFRHLDPTTAAHDLKTGRNPRFWIDMDDATYKQQLNQLLKNIDNIDTFKRPNLMARHVRYVD
;
A
#
# COMPACT_ATOMS: atom_id res chain seq x y z
N MET A 1 -9.27 -2.87 3.03
CA MET A 1 -10.67 -3.22 2.69
C MET A 1 -11.68 -2.06 2.85
N ARG A 2 -11.52 -1.12 3.79
CA ARG A 2 -12.43 0.06 3.91
C ARG A 2 -12.45 0.98 2.67
N GLU A 3 -11.37 1.02 1.90
CA GLU A 3 -11.30 1.83 0.67
C GLU A 3 -12.04 1.25 -0.54
N ARG A 4 -12.59 0.04 -0.42
CA ARG A 4 -13.30 -0.67 -1.51
C ARG A 4 -14.71 -1.08 -1.07
N ALA A 5 -15.43 -0.16 -0.41
CA ALA A 5 -16.85 -0.33 -0.12
C ALA A 5 -17.67 -0.44 -1.43
N PRO A 6 -18.85 -1.08 -1.42
CA PRO A 6 -19.67 -1.30 -2.61
C PRO A 6 -19.99 -0.01 -3.38
N GLU A 7 -20.23 1.11 -2.69
CA GLU A 7 -20.39 2.42 -3.33
C GLU A 7 -19.19 2.82 -4.21
N LYS A 8 -17.97 2.66 -3.70
CA LYS A 8 -16.74 2.98 -4.44
C LYS A 8 -16.51 2.03 -5.61
N LEU A 9 -16.87 0.75 -5.45
CA LEU A 9 -16.80 -0.24 -6.52
C LEU A 9 -17.78 0.11 -7.65
N ARG A 10 -19.03 0.48 -7.32
CA ARG A 10 -20.03 0.95 -8.29
C ARG A 10 -19.57 2.21 -9.02
N PHE A 11 -18.98 3.16 -8.28
CA PHE A 11 -18.40 4.35 -8.90
C PHE A 11 -17.31 3.99 -9.91
N GLN A 12 -16.39 3.08 -9.55
CA GLN A 12 -15.33 2.62 -10.46
C GLN A 12 -15.88 1.88 -11.68
N ASP A 13 -16.88 1.01 -11.51
CA ASP A 13 -17.56 0.29 -12.59
C ASP A 13 -18.23 1.27 -13.58
N ASN A 14 -18.97 2.25 -13.08
CA ASN A 14 -19.60 3.28 -13.90
C ASN A 14 -18.56 4.11 -14.68
N ARG A 15 -17.45 4.48 -14.03
CA ARG A 15 -16.35 5.20 -14.69
C ARG A 15 -15.67 4.38 -15.79
N ARG A 16 -15.62 3.05 -15.66
CA ARG A 16 -15.12 2.15 -16.71
C ARG A 16 -16.08 2.07 -17.89
N LYS A 17 -17.38 1.89 -17.63
CA LYS A 17 -18.41 1.89 -18.68
C LYS A 17 -18.43 3.20 -19.47
N GLU A 18 -18.41 4.34 -18.78
CA GLU A 18 -18.29 5.66 -19.43
C GLU A 18 -17.03 5.79 -20.29
N ARG A 19 -15.91 5.19 -19.86
CA ARG A 19 -14.66 5.19 -20.61
C ARG A 19 -14.77 4.32 -21.86
N GLU A 20 -15.31 3.12 -21.75
CA GLU A 20 -15.54 2.20 -22.87
C GLU A 20 -16.50 2.77 -23.90
N GLU A 21 -17.59 3.42 -23.46
CA GLU A 21 -18.52 4.15 -24.33
C GLU A 21 -17.84 5.31 -25.05
N LYS A 22 -17.03 6.11 -24.36
CA LYS A 22 -16.29 7.20 -25.02
C LYS A 22 -15.23 6.69 -25.99
N LEU A 23 -14.60 5.55 -25.68
CA LEU A 23 -13.64 4.89 -26.55
C LEU A 23 -14.31 4.37 -27.83
N SER A 24 -15.47 3.71 -27.71
CA SER A 24 -16.22 3.21 -28.86
C SER A 24 -16.75 4.33 -29.76
N LEU A 25 -17.09 5.48 -29.16
CA LEU A 25 -17.50 6.70 -29.88
C LEU A 25 -16.32 7.53 -30.42
N GLY A 26 -15.06 7.17 -30.12
CA GLY A 26 -13.88 7.93 -30.52
C GLY A 26 -13.75 9.32 -29.87
N THR A 27 -14.54 9.61 -28.83
CA THR A 27 -14.56 10.90 -28.12
C THR A 27 -13.72 10.89 -26.83
N TYR A 28 -12.98 9.81 -26.61
CA TYR A 28 -12.23 9.61 -25.38
C TYR A 28 -11.04 10.57 -25.25
N VAL A 29 -11.07 11.37 -24.20
CA VAL A 29 -9.91 12.15 -23.76
C VAL A 29 -9.25 11.41 -22.59
N PRO A 30 -7.97 11.03 -22.70
CA PRO A 30 -7.28 10.30 -21.65
C PRO A 30 -7.21 11.15 -20.38
N ALA A 31 -7.43 10.48 -19.24
CA ALA A 31 -7.31 11.12 -17.94
C ALA A 31 -5.86 11.59 -17.70
N PRO A 32 -5.65 12.62 -16.86
CA PRO A 32 -4.31 13.03 -16.47
C PRO A 32 -3.52 11.83 -15.93
N TYR A 33 -2.31 11.62 -16.46
CA TYR A 33 -1.39 10.53 -16.10
C TYR A 33 -1.86 9.10 -16.44
N GLU A 34 -2.91 8.92 -17.23
CA GLU A 34 -3.34 7.57 -17.67
C GLU A 34 -2.30 6.86 -18.52
N HIS A 35 -1.50 7.62 -19.27
CA HIS A 35 -0.40 7.11 -20.08
C HIS A 35 0.88 6.82 -19.26
N VAL A 36 0.90 7.15 -17.96
CA VAL A 36 2.06 6.97 -17.10
C VAL A 36 1.91 5.66 -16.33
N ASP A 37 2.85 4.74 -16.54
CA ASP A 37 2.93 3.52 -15.74
C ASP A 37 3.55 3.84 -14.38
N PHE A 38 2.77 3.71 -13.31
CA PHE A 38 3.26 3.84 -11.93
C PHE A 38 3.89 2.54 -11.42
N HIS A 39 3.93 1.48 -12.22
CA HIS A 39 4.50 0.18 -11.92
C HIS A 39 3.84 -0.60 -10.78
N ASP A 40 2.95 -0.02 -9.99
CA ASP A 40 2.08 -0.77 -9.08
C ASP A 40 0.93 -1.40 -9.88
N ARG A 41 0.83 -2.73 -9.85
CA ARG A 41 -0.16 -3.47 -10.65
C ARG A 41 -0.67 -4.68 -9.88
N HIS A 42 -1.98 -4.81 -9.76
CA HIS A 42 -2.62 -5.83 -8.93
C HIS A 42 -3.80 -6.43 -9.72
N ASP A 43 -3.45 -7.29 -10.68
CA ASP A 43 -4.37 -7.85 -11.66
C ASP A 43 -4.49 -9.36 -11.47
N HIS A 44 -5.28 -10.04 -12.32
CA HIS A 44 -5.35 -11.49 -12.32
C HIS A 44 -4.03 -12.21 -12.70
N GLU A 45 -3.09 -11.55 -13.38
CA GLU A 45 -1.84 -12.20 -13.83
C GLU A 45 -0.61 -11.75 -13.06
N ARG A 46 -0.55 -10.45 -12.70
CA ARG A 46 0.62 -9.82 -12.09
C ARG A 46 0.22 -9.12 -10.80
N PHE A 47 0.94 -9.45 -9.74
CA PHE A 47 0.87 -8.79 -8.45
C PHE A 47 2.24 -8.16 -8.20
N ARG A 48 2.33 -6.85 -8.48
CA ARG A 48 3.56 -6.09 -8.61
C ARG A 48 3.47 -4.86 -7.72
N PHE A 49 4.47 -4.67 -6.88
CA PHE A 49 4.55 -3.55 -5.97
C PHE A 49 5.64 -2.56 -6.38
N SER A 50 5.35 -1.27 -6.24
CA SER A 50 6.33 -0.21 -6.40
C SER A 50 6.20 0.85 -5.30
N LEU A 51 7.34 1.42 -4.90
CA LEU A 51 7.34 2.59 -4.02
C LEU A 51 7.02 3.85 -4.81
N TRP A 52 6.40 4.83 -4.17
CA TRP A 52 6.25 6.16 -4.77
C TRP A 52 7.61 6.81 -5.00
N ALA A 53 7.70 7.64 -6.04
CA ALA A 53 8.93 8.38 -6.32
C ALA A 53 9.34 9.24 -5.12
N ALA A 54 10.65 9.33 -4.84
CA ALA A 54 11.18 10.14 -3.74
C ALA A 54 10.71 11.60 -3.76
N ARG A 55 10.48 12.16 -4.96
CA ARG A 55 9.90 13.50 -5.12
C ARG A 55 8.46 13.58 -4.61
N ALA A 56 7.63 12.58 -4.91
CA ALA A 56 6.26 12.51 -4.43
C ALA A 56 6.24 12.37 -2.90
N GLN A 57 7.07 11.46 -2.37
CA GLN A 57 7.23 11.26 -0.93
C GLN A 57 7.66 12.55 -0.23
N PHE A 58 8.62 13.29 -0.78
CA PHE A 58 9.08 14.58 -0.24
C PHE A 58 7.92 15.58 -0.07
N TRP A 59 7.14 15.83 -1.13
CA TRP A 59 6.03 16.79 -1.07
C TRP A 59 4.93 16.37 -0.11
N LEU A 60 4.62 15.07 -0.06
CA LEU A 60 3.63 14.52 0.88
C LEU A 60 4.09 14.62 2.33
N TYR A 61 5.35 14.27 2.61
CA TYR A 61 5.92 14.43 3.95
C TYR A 61 5.97 15.89 4.36
N MET A 62 6.42 16.80 3.49
CA MET A 62 6.42 18.24 3.74
C MET A 62 5.01 18.76 4.08
N HIS A 63 3.98 18.28 3.37
CA HIS A 63 2.59 18.62 3.64
C HIS A 63 2.10 18.08 4.98
N MET A 64 2.28 16.79 5.24
CA MET A 64 1.82 16.15 6.47
C MET A 64 2.53 16.72 7.69
N PHE A 65 3.86 16.74 7.68
CA PHE A 65 4.64 17.26 8.81
C PHE A 65 4.43 18.76 8.99
N GLY A 66 4.44 19.56 7.93
CA GLY A 66 4.18 21.00 8.03
C GLY A 66 2.82 21.29 8.67
N LYS A 67 1.76 20.60 8.23
CA LYS A 67 0.40 20.75 8.77
C LYS A 67 0.32 20.33 10.24
N TRP A 68 0.73 19.10 10.56
CA TRP A 68 0.57 18.56 11.92
C TRP A 68 1.46 19.29 12.92
N TRP A 69 2.69 19.66 12.53
CA TRP A 69 3.59 20.41 13.40
C TRP A 69 3.08 21.82 13.68
N ALA A 70 2.55 22.53 12.68
CA ALA A 70 1.92 23.83 12.89
C ALA A 70 0.69 23.74 13.81
N LEU A 71 -0.18 22.75 13.60
CA LEU A 71 -1.39 22.56 14.41
C LEU A 71 -1.10 22.16 15.86
N ILE A 72 -0.05 21.37 16.12
CA ILE A 72 0.33 20.94 17.47
C ILE A 72 1.09 22.04 18.20
N LEU A 73 2.04 22.73 17.54
CA LEU A 73 2.86 23.74 18.20
C LEU A 73 2.11 25.01 18.54
N THR A 74 1.16 25.44 17.70
CA THR A 74 0.42 26.70 17.94
C THR A 74 -0.25 26.74 19.32
N PRO A 75 -1.09 25.77 19.74
CA PRO A 75 -1.70 25.80 21.08
C PRO A 75 -0.68 25.66 22.20
N ILE A 76 0.42 24.92 22.00
CA ILE A 76 1.50 24.79 23.00
C ILE A 76 2.16 26.15 23.23
N ILE A 77 2.51 26.87 22.16
CA ILE A 77 3.15 28.19 22.25
C ILE A 77 2.19 29.20 22.86
N VAL A 78 0.92 29.20 22.46
CA VAL A 78 -0.10 30.05 23.09
C VAL A 78 -0.19 29.75 24.58
N GLY A 79 -0.24 28.48 24.98
CA GLY A 79 -0.25 28.08 26.39
C GLY A 79 0.98 28.56 27.17
N VAL A 80 2.18 28.40 26.61
CA VAL A 80 3.43 28.89 27.23
C VAL A 80 3.41 30.41 27.36
N CYS A 81 2.98 31.15 26.34
CA CYS A 81 2.90 32.61 26.37
C CYS A 81 1.85 33.11 27.39
N ILE A 82 0.73 32.39 27.54
CA ILE A 82 -0.27 32.69 28.57
C ILE A 82 0.35 32.48 29.97
N LEU A 83 1.02 31.35 30.20
CA LEU A 83 1.64 31.06 31.49
C LEU A 83 2.74 32.07 31.85
N SER A 84 3.56 32.49 30.88
CA SER A 84 4.58 33.51 31.11
C SER A 84 3.99 34.87 31.44
N GLU A 85 2.84 35.23 30.84
CA GLU A 85 2.19 36.51 31.12
C GLU A 85 1.51 36.51 32.49
N PHE A 86 0.95 35.37 32.93
CA PHE A 86 0.38 35.23 34.28
C PHE A 86 1.43 35.38 35.39
N ASP A 87 2.67 34.96 35.14
CA ASP A 87 3.78 35.09 36.10
C ASP A 87 4.47 36.47 36.01
N SER A 88 4.13 37.26 34.99
CA SER A 88 4.74 38.56 34.77
C SER A 88 4.25 39.60 35.81
N PRO A 89 5.15 40.47 36.33
CA PRO A 89 4.75 41.51 37.29
C PRO A 89 3.79 42.55 36.71
N GLN A 90 3.75 42.70 35.39
CA GLN A 90 2.89 43.64 34.66
C GLN A 90 2.35 42.96 33.40
N PRO A 91 1.23 42.23 33.50
CA PRO A 91 0.66 41.54 32.35
C PRO A 91 0.18 42.55 31.31
N SER A 92 0.59 42.35 30.06
CA SER A 92 0.29 43.19 28.91
C SER A 92 -0.03 42.33 27.68
N LEU A 93 -1.02 42.76 26.90
CA LEU A 93 -1.34 42.11 25.63
C LEU A 93 -0.16 42.20 24.64
N MET A 94 0.59 43.31 24.68
CA MET A 94 1.73 43.52 23.79
C MET A 94 2.88 42.54 24.09
N GLY A 95 3.21 42.32 25.37
CA GLY A 95 4.20 41.33 25.77
C GLY A 95 3.84 39.91 25.34
N PHE A 96 2.57 39.54 25.49
CA PHE A 96 2.05 38.28 24.97
C PHE A 96 2.21 38.16 23.44
N VAL A 97 1.83 39.20 22.68
CA VAL A 97 1.92 39.19 21.21
C VAL A 97 3.38 39.11 20.75
N ASP A 98 4.28 39.88 21.35
CA ASP A 98 5.70 39.87 20.99
C ASP A 98 6.36 38.52 21.32
N GLY A 99 6.05 37.94 22.48
CA GLY A 99 6.50 36.61 22.87
C GLY A 99 5.97 35.53 21.93
N PHE A 100 4.69 35.58 21.59
CA PHE A 100 4.07 34.66 20.63
C PHE A 100 4.70 34.78 19.25
N LEU A 101 4.87 36.00 18.72
CA LEU A 101 5.47 36.24 17.41
C LEU A 101 6.93 35.79 17.36
N GLY A 102 7.72 36.05 18.41
CA GLY A 102 9.10 35.60 18.50
C GLY A 102 9.22 34.07 18.42
N MET A 103 8.39 33.35 19.19
CA MET A 103 8.37 31.89 19.19
C MET A 103 7.77 31.31 17.90
N ALA A 104 6.72 31.93 17.37
CA ALA A 104 6.07 31.54 16.13
C ALA A 104 7.00 31.72 14.93
N TYR A 105 7.83 32.76 14.89
CA TYR A 105 8.79 33.02 13.83
C TYR A 105 9.78 31.87 13.62
N ILE A 106 10.23 31.25 14.70
CA ILE A 106 11.23 30.16 14.64
C ILE A 106 10.56 28.82 14.29
N SER A 107 9.29 28.64 14.65
CA SER A 107 8.66 27.32 14.65
C SER A 107 7.39 27.22 13.79
N VAL A 108 6.33 27.94 14.15
CA VAL A 108 5.01 27.87 13.51
C VAL A 108 5.02 28.46 12.10
N ILE A 109 5.68 29.60 11.89
CA ILE A 109 5.70 30.30 10.61
C ILE A 109 6.41 29.46 9.53
N PRO A 110 7.63 28.92 9.74
CA PRO A 110 8.28 28.05 8.76
C PRO A 110 7.45 26.81 8.42
N CYS A 111 6.82 26.19 9.43
CA CYS A 111 5.98 25.00 9.22
C CYS A 111 4.69 25.33 8.46
N SER A 112 4.09 26.49 8.72
CA SER A 112 2.90 26.96 8.00
C SER A 112 3.23 27.33 6.55
N ILE A 113 4.38 27.95 6.30
CA ILE A 113 4.89 28.20 4.95
C ILE A 113 5.13 26.87 4.22
N ALA A 114 5.78 25.90 4.88
CA ALA A 114 6.00 24.58 4.31
C ALA A 114 4.67 23.87 3.96
N TRP A 115 3.67 23.96 4.84
CA TRP A 115 2.33 23.47 4.58
C TRP A 115 1.66 24.20 3.40
N ALA A 116 1.78 25.52 3.31
CA ALA A 116 1.20 26.30 2.21
C ALA A 116 1.84 25.96 0.86
N ILE A 117 3.17 25.92 0.78
CA ILE A 117 3.91 25.59 -0.45
C ILE A 117 3.59 24.17 -0.91
N SER A 118 3.64 23.19 0.00
CA SER A 118 3.33 21.80 -0.33
C SER A 118 1.87 21.63 -0.77
N SER A 119 0.91 22.32 -0.13
CA SER A 119 -0.49 22.34 -0.57
C SER A 119 -0.66 22.91 -1.98
N LEU A 120 0.03 24.02 -2.27
CA LEU A 120 0.03 24.63 -3.60
C LEU A 120 0.56 23.65 -4.65
N VAL A 121 1.66 22.96 -4.37
CA VAL A 121 2.22 21.99 -5.31
C VAL A 121 1.30 20.78 -5.50
N ILE A 122 0.76 20.21 -4.41
CA ILE A 122 -0.09 19.02 -4.48
C ILE A 122 -1.39 19.31 -5.24
N TYR A 123 -2.06 20.42 -4.96
CA TYR A 123 -3.40 20.72 -5.50
C TYR A 123 -3.38 21.51 -6.80
N LYS A 124 -2.38 22.37 -7.05
CA LYS A 124 -2.34 23.23 -8.25
C LYS A 124 -1.32 22.78 -9.29
N PHE A 125 -0.25 22.08 -8.88
CA PHE A 125 0.83 21.68 -9.80
C PHE A 125 1.16 20.18 -9.70
N PRO A 126 0.20 19.29 -10.05
CA PRO A 126 0.42 17.85 -9.96
C PRO A 126 1.65 17.37 -10.74
N LYS A 127 2.03 18.07 -11.83
CA LYS A 127 3.20 17.71 -12.64
C LYS A 127 4.54 17.78 -11.89
N LEU A 128 4.61 18.57 -10.81
CA LEU A 128 5.84 18.75 -10.04
C LEU A 128 6.09 17.62 -9.04
N TRP A 129 5.04 16.94 -8.59
CA TRP A 129 5.15 15.89 -7.57
C TRP A 129 4.74 14.50 -8.08
N VAL A 130 3.79 14.41 -9.01
CA VAL A 130 3.38 13.14 -9.64
C VAL A 130 4.43 12.75 -10.67
N LYS A 131 5.32 11.84 -10.27
CA LYS A 131 6.32 11.22 -11.13
C LYS A 131 6.27 9.70 -10.89
N PRO A 132 6.33 8.87 -11.96
CA PRO A 132 6.49 7.44 -11.78
C PRO A 132 7.78 7.15 -11.00
N SER A 133 7.75 6.05 -10.27
CA SER A 133 8.92 5.56 -9.55
C SER A 133 9.99 5.09 -10.53
N ARG A 134 11.15 4.66 -10.01
CA ARG A 134 12.21 4.11 -10.88
C ARG A 134 11.81 2.78 -11.52
N GLY A 135 10.78 2.13 -10.97
CA GLY A 135 10.29 0.83 -11.39
C GLY A 135 9.72 0.05 -10.19
N PRO A 136 9.22 -1.17 -10.43
CA PRO A 136 8.73 -2.06 -9.38
C PRO A 136 9.87 -2.60 -8.51
N ILE A 137 9.58 -2.97 -7.26
CA ILE A 137 10.56 -3.60 -6.37
C ILE A 137 10.55 -5.10 -6.56
N TRP A 138 9.35 -5.68 -6.58
CA TRP A 138 9.14 -7.09 -6.81
C TRP A 138 7.85 -7.30 -7.60
N GLU A 139 7.78 -8.44 -8.29
CA GLU A 139 6.62 -8.90 -9.05
C GLU A 139 6.40 -10.39 -8.82
N LEU A 140 5.16 -10.74 -8.54
CA LEU A 140 4.65 -12.11 -8.51
C LEU A 140 3.77 -12.32 -9.75
N ASN A 141 4.17 -13.25 -10.61
CA ASN A 141 3.43 -13.56 -11.83
C ASN A 141 2.74 -14.91 -11.71
N ARG A 142 1.39 -14.88 -11.62
CA ARG A 142 0.55 -16.07 -11.50
C ARG A 142 0.64 -16.96 -12.74
N ARG A 143 0.76 -16.39 -13.95
CA ARG A 143 0.78 -17.17 -15.20
C ARG A 143 2.05 -17.98 -15.35
N THR A 144 3.20 -17.38 -15.03
CA THR A 144 4.50 -18.05 -15.17
C THR A 144 4.94 -18.78 -13.91
N GLY A 145 4.34 -18.47 -12.75
CA GLY A 145 4.78 -18.99 -11.45
C GLY A 145 6.11 -18.40 -10.98
N LEU A 146 6.54 -17.28 -11.56
CA LEU A 146 7.84 -16.66 -11.28
C LEU A 146 7.69 -15.46 -10.34
N VAL A 147 8.71 -15.29 -9.50
CA VAL A 147 8.95 -14.12 -8.66
C VAL A 147 10.12 -13.37 -9.26
N THR A 148 9.94 -12.08 -9.53
CA THR A 148 11.01 -11.21 -10.06
C THR A 148 11.31 -10.13 -9.04
N LEU A 149 12.56 -10.02 -8.63
CA LEU A 149 13.10 -8.93 -7.82
C LEU A 149 13.90 -7.98 -8.72
N PHE A 150 13.67 -6.68 -8.57
CA PHE A 150 14.36 -5.65 -9.34
C PHE A 150 15.42 -4.97 -8.47
N ASP A 151 16.69 -5.18 -8.79
CA ASP A 151 17.83 -4.55 -8.15
C ASP A 151 18.27 -3.30 -8.92
N TYR A 152 17.96 -2.13 -8.35
CA TYR A 152 18.36 -0.82 -8.86
C TYR A 152 19.75 -0.38 -8.39
N ASN A 153 20.35 -1.08 -7.43
CA ASN A 153 21.66 -0.75 -6.92
C ASN A 153 22.76 -1.48 -7.68
N ASN A 154 22.49 -2.68 -8.24
CA ASN A 154 23.33 -3.50 -9.14
C ASN A 154 24.74 -2.93 -9.42
N ASN A 155 25.59 -2.89 -8.38
CA ASN A 155 26.95 -2.32 -8.41
C ASN A 155 27.13 -0.96 -9.12
N GLY A 156 26.11 -0.12 -9.12
CA GLY A 156 26.08 1.18 -9.78
C GLY A 156 25.82 1.15 -11.29
N GLU A 157 25.54 -0.02 -11.89
CA GLU A 157 25.25 -0.14 -13.32
C GLU A 157 23.98 0.61 -13.73
N TYR A 158 22.95 0.62 -12.87
CA TYR A 158 21.75 1.41 -13.12
C TYR A 158 22.06 2.91 -13.29
N LYS A 159 23.04 3.45 -12.55
CA LYS A 159 23.45 4.85 -12.69
C LYS A 159 24.34 5.10 -13.91
N LYS A 160 25.08 4.08 -14.36
CA LYS A 160 26.04 4.17 -15.49
C LYS A 160 25.37 3.92 -16.83
N ASN A 161 24.60 2.84 -16.93
CA ASN A 161 24.05 2.30 -18.17
C ASN A 161 22.51 2.26 -18.19
N GLY A 162 21.85 2.54 -17.05
CA GLY A 162 20.38 2.50 -16.95
C GLY A 162 19.79 1.09 -16.93
N THR A 163 20.62 0.05 -16.88
CA THR A 163 20.18 -1.35 -16.80
C THR A 163 19.71 -1.69 -15.38
N ILE A 164 18.49 -2.22 -15.28
CA ILE A 164 17.93 -2.71 -14.01
C ILE A 164 18.36 -4.17 -13.89
N GLY A 165 18.95 -4.55 -12.75
CA GLY A 165 19.22 -5.95 -12.47
C GLY A 165 17.90 -6.66 -12.19
N GLU A 166 17.61 -7.73 -12.92
CA GLU A 166 16.42 -8.54 -12.69
C GLU A 166 16.84 -9.91 -12.17
N ILE A 167 16.32 -10.29 -11.00
CA ILE A 167 16.56 -11.59 -10.40
C ILE A 167 15.24 -12.33 -10.39
N THR A 168 15.12 -13.34 -11.24
CA THR A 168 13.92 -14.16 -11.36
C THR A 168 14.14 -15.56 -10.80
N ALA A 169 13.16 -16.05 -10.05
CA ALA A 169 13.13 -17.42 -9.52
C ALA A 169 11.69 -17.96 -9.41
N PRO A 170 11.47 -19.28 -9.49
CA PRO A 170 10.15 -19.88 -9.31
C PRO A 170 9.60 -19.70 -7.88
N PHE A 171 8.29 -19.48 -7.73
CA PHE A 171 7.65 -19.22 -6.43
C PHE A 171 7.80 -20.38 -5.44
N TYR A 172 7.80 -21.63 -5.90
CA TYR A 172 7.95 -22.80 -5.04
C TYR A 172 9.37 -22.95 -4.42
N GLU A 173 10.35 -22.18 -4.91
CA GLU A 173 11.71 -22.11 -4.34
C GLU A 173 11.82 -21.10 -3.20
N PHE A 174 10.75 -20.34 -2.92
CA PHE A 174 10.70 -19.41 -1.81
C PHE A 174 10.04 -20.04 -0.59
N ASP A 175 10.69 -19.89 0.55
CA ASP A 175 10.16 -20.27 1.85
C ASP A 175 9.72 -19.01 2.61
N ALA A 176 8.51 -19.05 3.17
CA ALA A 176 7.97 -17.95 3.95
C ALA A 176 8.43 -18.04 5.41
N TYR A 177 8.81 -16.90 5.97
CA TYR A 177 9.16 -16.78 7.38
C TYR A 177 8.54 -15.52 7.98
N LEU A 178 8.32 -15.59 9.30
CA LEU A 178 7.79 -14.49 10.07
C LEU A 178 8.95 -13.72 10.70
N GLU A 179 9.22 -12.52 10.20
CA GLU A 179 10.16 -11.62 10.85
C GLU A 179 9.42 -10.88 11.96
N SER A 180 9.86 -11.11 13.20
CA SER A 180 9.29 -10.47 14.38
C SER A 180 10.29 -9.47 14.94
N GLY A 181 9.91 -8.20 15.01
CA GLY A 181 10.79 -7.13 15.47
C GLY A 181 10.04 -6.16 16.38
N PRO A 182 10.72 -5.60 17.40
CA PRO A 182 10.10 -4.60 18.25
C PRO A 182 9.87 -3.30 17.46
N ASP A 183 8.68 -2.74 17.60
CA ASP A 183 8.44 -1.35 17.25
C ASP A 183 9.19 -0.42 18.20
N ARG A 184 9.26 0.87 17.87
CA ARG A 184 9.85 1.92 18.72
C ARG A 184 9.23 1.99 20.13
N GLN A 185 8.02 1.46 20.29
CA GLN A 185 7.31 1.38 21.58
C GLN A 185 7.47 0.04 22.30
N GLY A 186 8.30 -0.88 21.77
CA GLY A 186 8.55 -2.21 22.34
C GLY A 186 7.46 -3.25 22.04
N SER A 187 6.41 -2.89 21.29
CA SER A 187 5.42 -3.86 20.81
C SER A 187 6.02 -4.73 19.71
N MET A 188 5.75 -6.04 19.73
CA MET A 188 6.26 -6.95 18.71
C MET A 188 5.41 -6.83 17.44
N ASN A 189 6.01 -6.33 16.36
CA ASN A 189 5.39 -6.35 15.05
C ASN A 189 5.81 -7.62 14.30
N HIS A 190 4.87 -8.19 13.55
CA HIS A 190 5.12 -9.35 12.72
C HIS A 190 5.00 -8.98 11.24
N VAL A 191 6.00 -9.36 10.45
CA VAL A 191 6.07 -9.08 9.02
C VAL A 191 6.26 -10.40 8.27
N LEU A 192 5.54 -10.55 7.15
CA LEU A 192 5.78 -11.65 6.22
C LEU A 192 7.00 -11.32 5.35
N CYS A 193 7.97 -12.22 5.38
CA CYS A 193 9.09 -12.21 4.46
C CYS A 193 9.16 -13.55 3.73
N ILE A 194 9.62 -13.54 2.48
CA ILE A 194 9.95 -14.77 1.75
C ILE A 194 11.43 -14.76 1.40
N ALA A 195 12.11 -15.86 1.67
CA ALA A 195 13.51 -16.07 1.33
C ALA A 195 13.61 -17.11 0.23
N HIS A 196 14.49 -16.89 -0.73
CA HIS A 196 14.82 -17.91 -1.71
C HIS A 196 15.70 -18.98 -1.08
N ARG A 197 15.41 -20.26 -1.33
CA ARG A 197 16.09 -21.36 -0.65
C ARG A 197 17.58 -21.50 -1.00
N TYR A 198 17.95 -21.21 -2.25
CA TYR A 198 19.30 -21.46 -2.77
C TYR A 198 20.14 -20.19 -2.97
N ARG A 199 19.56 -19.01 -2.78
CA ARG A 199 20.20 -17.73 -3.11
C ARG A 199 19.88 -16.76 -1.99
N ASP A 200 20.78 -15.82 -1.74
CA ASP A 200 20.58 -14.75 -0.76
C ASP A 200 19.62 -13.69 -1.33
N ILE A 201 18.35 -14.06 -1.43
CA ILE A 201 17.27 -13.21 -1.92
C ILE A 201 16.18 -13.23 -0.86
N VAL A 202 15.86 -12.05 -0.34
CA VAL A 202 14.83 -11.85 0.67
C VAL A 202 13.87 -10.75 0.19
N ILE A 203 12.58 -11.05 0.23
CA ILE A 203 11.52 -10.08 -0.08
C ILE A 203 10.70 -9.83 1.18
N ASN A 204 10.65 -8.57 1.59
CA ASN A 204 9.88 -8.12 2.74
C ASN A 204 8.53 -7.53 2.27
N PHE A 205 7.43 -8.03 2.82
CA PHE A 205 6.06 -7.61 2.45
C PHE A 205 5.41 -6.64 3.45
N SER A 206 6.18 -5.95 4.29
CA SER A 206 5.68 -4.93 5.24
C SER A 206 4.84 -3.82 4.59
N SER A 207 4.99 -3.59 3.29
CA SER A 207 4.21 -2.58 2.56
C SER A 207 2.77 -3.01 2.20
N LEU A 208 2.47 -4.31 2.24
CA LEU A 208 1.17 -4.83 1.79
C LEU A 208 0.12 -4.87 2.91
N VAL A 209 0.58 -4.94 4.15
CA VAL A 209 -0.23 -5.14 5.34
C VAL A 209 0.22 -4.15 6.39
N ASN A 210 -0.75 -3.50 7.04
CA ASN A 210 -0.43 -2.62 8.16
C ASN A 210 0.29 -3.40 9.24
N LEU A 211 1.36 -2.82 9.80
CA LEU A 211 2.05 -3.38 10.95
C LEU A 211 1.03 -3.62 12.08
N ASP A 212 1.00 -4.85 12.56
CA ASP A 212 0.08 -5.32 13.58
C ASP A 212 0.86 -6.27 14.50
N ASN A 213 0.44 -6.31 15.77
CA ASN A 213 0.98 -7.21 16.76
C ASN A 213 0.45 -8.64 16.59
N ARG A 214 -0.53 -8.84 15.69
CA ARG A 214 -1.14 -10.13 15.38
C ARG A 214 -0.36 -10.86 14.28
N TRP A 215 0.25 -11.99 14.64
CA TRP A 215 0.94 -12.87 13.68
C TRP A 215 -0.01 -13.46 12.62
N GLN A 216 -1.32 -13.50 12.89
CA GLN A 216 -2.34 -14.00 11.97
C GLN A 216 -2.41 -13.21 10.67
N MET A 217 -2.10 -11.91 10.70
CA MET A 217 -2.23 -11.05 9.53
C MET A 217 -1.14 -11.34 8.46
N PRO A 218 0.15 -11.46 8.83
CA PRO A 218 1.18 -12.04 7.95
C PRO A 218 0.84 -13.45 7.43
N CYS A 219 0.28 -14.32 8.27
CA CYS A 219 -0.13 -15.67 7.86
C CYS A 219 -1.27 -15.64 6.82
N ALA A 220 -2.25 -14.77 7.00
CA ALA A 220 -3.32 -14.57 6.02
C ALA A 220 -2.81 -14.01 4.70
N LEU A 221 -1.80 -13.13 4.74
CA LEU A 221 -1.12 -12.66 3.54
C LEU A 221 -0.40 -13.81 2.83
N TRP A 222 0.27 -14.70 3.56
CA TRP A 222 0.92 -15.87 2.98
C TRP A 222 -0.08 -16.82 2.32
N ASP A 223 -1.22 -17.09 2.97
CA ASP A 223 -2.32 -17.86 2.38
C ASP A 223 -2.88 -17.19 1.11
N PHE A 224 -3.02 -15.86 1.14
CA PHE A 224 -3.44 -15.09 -0.02
C PHE A 224 -2.44 -15.25 -1.17
N LEU A 225 -1.13 -15.10 -0.92
CA LEU A 225 -0.09 -15.23 -1.95
C LEU A 225 -0.05 -16.64 -2.54
N GLN A 226 -0.13 -17.68 -1.71
CA GLN A 226 -0.20 -19.07 -2.19
C GLN A 226 -1.42 -19.30 -3.10
N ASN A 227 -2.61 -18.88 -2.67
CA ASN A 227 -3.83 -19.03 -3.49
C ASN A 227 -3.80 -18.15 -4.75
N TYR A 228 -3.15 -16.99 -4.70
CA TYR A 228 -2.96 -16.13 -5.85
C TYR A 228 -1.99 -16.74 -6.86
N MET A 229 -0.89 -17.36 -6.42
CA MET A 229 0.09 -17.99 -7.31
C MET A 229 -0.35 -19.35 -7.83
N ASP A 230 -1.30 -20.02 -7.16
CA ASP A 230 -1.86 -21.30 -7.60
C ASP A 230 -2.88 -21.10 -8.74
N THR A 231 -2.49 -21.48 -9.96
CA THR A 231 -3.34 -21.43 -11.16
C THR A 231 -4.39 -22.54 -11.21
N SER A 232 -4.27 -23.59 -10.39
CA SER A 232 -5.23 -24.69 -10.33
C SER A 232 -6.51 -24.32 -9.58
N ARG A 233 -6.45 -23.25 -8.77
CA ARG A 233 -7.54 -22.72 -7.97
C ARG A 233 -8.04 -21.39 -8.52
N PRO A 234 -9.31 -21.03 -8.30
CA PRO A 234 -9.80 -19.69 -8.65
C PRO A 234 -9.03 -18.61 -7.88
N LEU A 235 -9.02 -17.39 -8.42
CA LEU A 235 -8.46 -16.22 -7.76
C LEU A 235 -9.09 -16.02 -6.38
N PRO A 236 -8.32 -15.56 -5.38
CA PRO A 236 -8.84 -15.22 -4.07
C PRO A 236 -10.05 -14.28 -4.18
N ASP A 237 -11.13 -14.62 -3.48
CA ASP A 237 -12.37 -13.86 -3.54
C ASP A 237 -12.27 -12.56 -2.72
N LEU A 238 -11.81 -11.50 -3.38
CA LEU A 238 -11.68 -10.17 -2.79
C LEU A 238 -12.33 -9.12 -3.70
N PRO A 239 -12.87 -8.02 -3.14
CA PRO A 239 -13.46 -6.94 -3.91
C PRO A 239 -12.58 -6.37 -5.02
N ARG A 240 -11.24 -6.41 -4.84
CA ARG A 240 -10.27 -5.95 -5.83
C ARG A 240 -10.26 -6.81 -7.10
N TYR A 241 -10.45 -8.12 -6.96
CA TYR A 241 -10.33 -9.06 -8.08
C TYR A 241 -11.62 -9.25 -8.86
N GLU A 242 -12.75 -8.73 -8.37
CA GLU A 242 -14.06 -8.87 -9.02
C GLU A 242 -14.01 -8.49 -10.51
N GLU A 243 -13.34 -7.39 -10.83
CA GLU A 243 -13.17 -6.90 -12.20
C GLU A 243 -12.32 -7.80 -13.10
N PHE A 244 -11.49 -8.67 -12.53
CA PHE A 244 -10.59 -9.54 -13.29
C PHE A 244 -11.02 -11.01 -13.29
N ARG A 245 -12.05 -11.39 -12.51
CA ARG A 245 -12.46 -12.80 -12.36
C ARG A 245 -12.81 -13.46 -13.70
N HIS A 246 -13.45 -12.72 -14.60
CA HIS A 246 -13.83 -13.20 -15.93
C HIS A 246 -12.64 -13.36 -16.89
N LEU A 247 -11.50 -12.73 -16.61
CA LEU A 247 -10.28 -12.82 -17.43
C LEU A 247 -9.40 -14.03 -17.06
N ASP A 248 -9.52 -14.54 -15.83
CA ASP A 248 -8.82 -15.75 -15.43
C ASP A 248 -9.65 -17.00 -15.78
N PRO A 249 -9.17 -17.90 -16.68
CA PRO A 249 -9.93 -19.04 -17.15
C PRO A 249 -10.33 -20.01 -16.04
N THR A 250 -9.44 -20.27 -15.07
CA THR A 250 -9.74 -21.14 -13.92
C THR A 250 -10.85 -20.53 -13.06
N THR A 251 -10.77 -19.23 -12.80
CA THR A 251 -11.79 -18.50 -12.04
C THR A 251 -13.12 -18.44 -12.77
N ALA A 252 -13.12 -18.12 -14.07
CA ALA A 252 -14.32 -18.06 -14.88
C ALA A 252 -15.05 -19.42 -14.96
N ALA A 253 -14.31 -20.52 -15.13
CA ALA A 253 -14.88 -21.87 -15.13
C ALA A 253 -15.49 -22.25 -13.76
N HIS A 254 -14.81 -21.88 -12.67
CA HIS A 254 -15.31 -22.10 -11.32
C HIS A 254 -16.59 -21.29 -11.05
N ASP A 255 -16.62 -20.01 -11.45
CA ASP A 255 -17.76 -19.12 -11.24
C ASP A 255 -18.97 -19.57 -12.07
N LEU A 256 -18.76 -20.03 -13.32
CA LEU A 256 -19.80 -20.64 -14.15
C LEU A 256 -20.38 -21.90 -13.50
N LYS A 257 -19.54 -22.77 -12.94
CA LYS A 257 -19.97 -24.01 -12.28
C LYS A 257 -20.77 -23.76 -11.00
N THR A 258 -20.40 -22.72 -10.25
CA THR A 258 -21.04 -22.37 -8.96
C THR A 258 -22.23 -21.44 -9.11
N GLY A 259 -22.45 -20.88 -10.30
CA GLY A 259 -23.52 -19.90 -10.55
C GLY A 259 -23.31 -18.59 -9.78
N ARG A 260 -22.06 -18.24 -9.46
CA ARG A 260 -21.72 -17.02 -8.72
C ARG A 260 -22.12 -15.79 -9.55
N ASN A 261 -22.73 -14.79 -8.91
CA ASN A 261 -22.97 -13.49 -9.54
C ASN A 261 -21.63 -12.81 -9.91
N PRO A 262 -21.40 -12.42 -11.17
CA PRO A 262 -20.19 -11.69 -11.60
C PRO A 262 -20.01 -10.30 -10.95
N ARG A 263 -21.09 -9.74 -10.37
CA ARG A 263 -21.11 -8.45 -9.68
C ARG A 263 -21.37 -8.61 -8.18
N PHE A 264 -21.06 -9.76 -7.62
CA PHE A 264 -21.26 -10.10 -6.20
C PHE A 264 -20.77 -9.00 -5.25
N TRP A 265 -19.55 -8.48 -5.42
CA TRP A 265 -19.03 -7.43 -4.54
C TRP A 265 -19.54 -6.03 -4.87
N ILE A 266 -19.90 -5.78 -6.14
CA ILE A 266 -20.30 -4.46 -6.64
C ILE A 266 -21.75 -4.15 -6.24
N ASP A 267 -22.64 -5.13 -6.37
CA ASP A 267 -24.07 -4.94 -6.17
C ASP A 267 -24.51 -5.25 -4.71
N MET A 268 -23.56 -5.63 -3.84
CA MET A 268 -23.81 -5.89 -2.42
C MET A 268 -24.17 -4.60 -1.65
N ASP A 269 -25.07 -4.71 -0.67
CA ASP A 269 -25.37 -3.61 0.25
C ASP A 269 -24.27 -3.44 1.32
N ASP A 270 -24.17 -2.23 1.88
CA ASP A 270 -23.11 -1.91 2.84
C ASP A 270 -23.21 -2.72 4.14
N ALA A 271 -24.41 -3.16 4.55
CA ALA A 271 -24.57 -3.96 5.77
C ALA A 271 -24.07 -5.38 5.54
N THR A 272 -24.47 -6.02 4.44
CA THR A 272 -23.94 -7.34 4.04
C THR A 272 -22.44 -7.29 3.78
N TYR A 273 -21.93 -6.22 3.16
CA TYR A 273 -20.48 -6.02 2.97
C TYR A 273 -19.73 -6.00 4.30
N LYS A 274 -20.25 -5.28 5.30
CA LYS A 274 -19.67 -5.27 6.65
C LYS A 274 -19.72 -6.66 7.30
N GLN A 275 -20.80 -7.41 7.12
CA GLN A 275 -20.90 -8.79 7.63
C GLN A 275 -19.86 -9.70 6.99
N GLN A 276 -19.71 -9.65 5.66
CA GLN A 276 -18.69 -10.42 4.93
C GLN A 276 -17.27 -10.05 5.38
N LEU A 277 -16.99 -8.75 5.53
CA LEU A 277 -15.70 -8.28 6.03
C LEU A 277 -15.42 -8.79 7.44
N ASN A 278 -16.40 -8.74 8.34
CA ASN A 278 -16.27 -9.26 9.69
C ASN A 278 -16.04 -10.78 9.69
N GLN A 279 -16.68 -11.52 8.78
CA GLN A 279 -16.45 -12.95 8.63
C GLN A 279 -15.03 -13.25 8.13
N LEU A 280 -14.53 -12.50 7.14
CA LEU A 280 -13.15 -12.61 6.68
C LEU A 280 -12.16 -12.33 7.81
N LEU A 281 -12.39 -11.30 8.62
CA LEU A 281 -11.55 -10.99 9.78
C LEU A 281 -11.57 -12.11 10.83
N LYS A 282 -12.74 -12.67 11.14
CA LYS A 282 -12.84 -13.84 12.03
C LYS A 282 -12.11 -15.06 11.48
N ASN A 283 -12.16 -15.27 10.16
CA ASN A 283 -11.43 -16.36 9.53
C ASN A 283 -9.90 -16.17 9.63
N ILE A 284 -9.44 -14.91 9.51
CA ILE A 284 -8.03 -14.55 9.74
C ILE A 284 -7.63 -14.82 11.20
N ASP A 285 -8.46 -14.44 12.17
CA ASP A 285 -8.16 -14.66 13.58
C ASP A 285 -8.10 -16.16 13.94
N ASN A 286 -8.86 -17.00 13.21
CA ASN A 286 -8.90 -18.46 13.36
C ASN A 286 -7.90 -19.21 12.45
N ILE A 287 -6.97 -18.51 11.81
CA ILE A 287 -6.05 -19.13 10.85
C ILE A 287 -5.13 -20.14 11.56
N ASP A 288 -4.96 -21.30 10.94
CA ASP A 288 -4.24 -22.45 11.50
C ASP A 288 -2.94 -22.74 10.74
N THR A 289 -2.35 -21.74 10.07
CA THR A 289 -1.20 -21.89 9.16
C THR A 289 -0.07 -22.75 9.74
N PHE A 290 0.28 -22.58 11.02
CA PHE A 290 1.34 -23.35 11.68
C PHE A 290 1.01 -24.82 11.96
N LYS A 291 -0.28 -25.21 11.94
CA LYS A 291 -0.72 -26.60 12.11
C LYS A 291 -0.78 -27.35 10.78
N ARG A 292 -0.69 -26.65 9.65
CA ARG A 292 -0.83 -27.25 8.32
C ARG A 292 0.45 -28.01 7.94
N PRO A 293 0.32 -29.13 7.21
CA PRO A 293 1.48 -29.89 6.79
C PRO A 293 2.33 -29.10 5.80
N ASN A 294 3.64 -29.05 6.04
CA ASN A 294 4.59 -28.52 5.07
C ASN A 294 4.77 -29.52 3.93
N LEU A 295 4.12 -29.27 2.79
CA LEU A 295 4.19 -30.13 1.61
C LEU A 295 5.61 -30.21 1.03
N MET A 296 6.40 -29.14 1.14
CA MET A 296 7.76 -29.09 0.63
C MET A 296 8.75 -29.89 1.48
N ALA A 297 8.42 -30.21 2.74
CA ALA A 297 9.26 -31.06 3.59
C ALA A 297 9.49 -32.46 3.02
N ARG A 298 8.65 -32.92 2.08
CA ARG A 298 8.84 -34.19 1.36
C ARG A 298 9.84 -34.10 0.21
N HIS A 299 10.08 -32.90 -0.29
CA HIS A 299 10.86 -32.64 -1.51
C HIS A 299 12.21 -31.98 -1.22
N VAL A 300 12.44 -31.55 0.02
CA VAL A 300 13.56 -30.69 0.38
C VAL A 300 14.11 -31.12 1.73
N ARG A 301 15.44 -31.11 1.85
CA ARG A 301 16.14 -31.29 3.13
C ARG A 301 16.44 -29.92 3.72
N TYR A 302 15.80 -29.58 4.84
CA TYR A 302 16.20 -28.44 5.65
C TYR A 302 17.52 -28.80 6.35
N VAL A 303 18.49 -27.90 6.29
CA VAL A 303 19.74 -28.00 7.05
C VAL A 303 19.54 -27.07 8.24
N ASP A 304 19.57 -27.65 9.44
CA ASP A 304 19.50 -26.91 10.71
C ASP A 304 20.78 -26.10 10.97
#